data_AF-A0A034VVQ6-F1
#
_entry.id   AF-A0A034VVQ6-F1
#
_cell.length_a   1.000
_cell.length_b   1.000
_cell.length_c   1.000
_cell.angle_alpha   90.00
_cell.angle_beta   90.00
_cell.angle_gamma   90.00
#
_symmetry.space_group_name_H-M   'P 1'
#
loop_
_entity.id
_entity.type
_entity.pdbx_description
1 polymer ?
#
loop_
_entity_poly.entity_id
_entity_poly.type
_entity_poly.pdbx_seq_one_letter_code
_entity_poly.pdbx_strand_id
1 'polypeptide(L)'
;MWSQTAPLFQRKYLQVTIIICNIQFWALVAANGLYMWFPQTINSVMAFIQEHPGEHKKICEIVYDQQETFYKTDGTIECVKKLETSTFYYALIMEILYASSFAVVGFIINRVGKILILFIIILFFTSCGLASVFIVNPVIAAYLYVLFFVVGVSTIVLNAITIDLYPTHLRAMASCISLLVGRVGSIAGANVAGALMGHHCEWNFYICCGGLFICAFLALLLARKNVHGES
;
A
#
# COMPACT_ATOMS: atom_id res chain seq x y z
N MET A 1 0.60 -22.47 23.92
CA MET A 1 0.90 -21.51 22.83
C MET A 1 2.19 -21.87 22.10
N TRP A 2 3.35 -21.95 22.76
CA TRP A 2 4.64 -22.24 22.10
C TRP A 2 4.64 -23.52 21.24
N SER A 3 3.99 -24.60 21.67
CA SER A 3 3.89 -25.86 20.92
C SER A 3 3.15 -25.73 19.58
N GLN A 4 2.29 -24.72 19.43
CA GLN A 4 1.51 -24.46 18.20
C GLN A 4 2.23 -23.49 17.26
N THR A 5 3.10 -22.62 17.80
CA THR A 5 3.86 -21.63 17.01
C THR A 5 5.24 -22.15 16.59
N ALA A 6 5.86 -23.02 17.39
CA ALA A 6 7.18 -23.60 17.11
C ALA A 6 7.28 -24.31 15.74
N PRO A 7 6.23 -25.00 15.22
CA PRO A 7 6.26 -25.59 13.89
C PRO A 7 6.46 -24.58 12.75
N LEU A 8 6.00 -23.33 12.93
CA LEU A 8 6.16 -22.26 11.93
C LEU A 8 7.64 -21.84 11.77
N PHE A 9 8.41 -21.94 12.85
CA PHE A 9 9.84 -21.64 12.89
C PHE A 9 10.72 -22.83 12.50
N GLN A 10 10.11 -23.95 12.09
CA GLN A 10 10.87 -25.06 11.51
C GLN A 10 11.37 -24.68 10.11
N ARG A 11 12.59 -25.14 9.78
CA ARG A 11 13.31 -24.80 8.54
C ARG A 11 12.49 -24.97 7.26
N LYS A 12 11.52 -25.90 7.26
CA LYS A 12 10.59 -26.16 6.15
C LYS A 12 9.60 -25.01 5.89
N TYR A 13 9.05 -24.38 6.94
CA TYR A 13 8.03 -23.33 6.81
C TYR A 13 8.58 -21.91 6.96
N LEU A 14 9.72 -21.76 7.63
CA LEU A 14 10.31 -20.45 7.96
C LEU A 14 10.47 -19.53 6.74
N GLN A 15 10.98 -20.05 5.62
CA GLN A 15 11.16 -19.23 4.41
C GLN A 15 9.83 -18.76 3.80
N VAL A 16 8.80 -19.61 3.84
CA VAL A 16 7.46 -19.28 3.36
C VAL A 16 6.81 -18.25 4.28
N THR A 17 6.94 -18.42 5.60
CA THR A 17 6.46 -17.47 6.59
C THR A 17 7.11 -16.10 6.41
N ILE A 18 8.44 -16.04 6.25
CA ILE A 18 9.17 -14.79 6.06
C ILE A 18 8.69 -14.07 4.80
N ILE A 19 8.49 -14.78 3.68
CA ILE A 19 7.98 -14.17 2.43
C ILE A 19 6.57 -13.60 2.66
N ILE A 20 5.65 -14.37 3.23
CA ILE A 20 4.28 -13.92 3.51
C ILE A 20 4.28 -12.72 4.45
N CYS A 21 5.05 -12.76 5.54
CA CYS A 21 5.17 -11.66 6.48
C CYS A 21 5.73 -10.39 5.82
N ASN A 22 6.72 -10.52 4.93
CA ASN A 22 7.25 -9.37 4.18
C ASN A 22 6.21 -8.76 3.23
N ILE A 23 5.47 -9.58 2.49
CA ILE A 23 4.41 -9.08 1.60
C ILE A 23 3.31 -8.39 2.42
N GLN A 24 2.88 -9.00 3.53
CA GLN A 24 1.86 -8.42 4.41
C GLN A 24 2.34 -7.12 5.07
N PHE A 25 3.63 -7.04 5.44
CA PHE A 25 4.24 -5.82 5.97
C PHE A 25 4.12 -4.65 5.00
N TRP A 26 4.65 -4.79 3.79
CA TRP A 26 4.64 -3.71 2.79
C TRP A 26 3.25 -3.38 2.27
N ALA A 27 2.38 -4.37 2.12
CA ALA A 27 0.99 -4.13 1.75
C ALA A 27 0.26 -3.25 2.79
N LEU A 28 0.48 -3.48 4.09
CA LEU A 28 -0.13 -2.66 5.15
C LEU A 28 0.59 -1.33 5.38
N VAL A 29 1.90 -1.24 5.12
CA VAL A 29 2.61 0.04 5.04
C VAL A 29 1.94 0.95 4.02
N ALA A 30 1.66 0.45 2.80
CA ALA A 30 1.01 1.22 1.76
C ALA A 30 -0.48 1.48 2.05
N ALA A 31 -1.27 0.42 2.26
CA ALA A 31 -2.73 0.51 2.33
C ALA A 31 -3.24 1.20 3.60
N ASN A 32 -2.48 1.17 4.70
CA ASN A 32 -2.90 1.78 5.97
C ASN A 32 -1.93 2.88 6.43
N GLY A 33 -0.62 2.64 6.34
CA GLY A 33 0.41 3.59 6.80
C GLY A 33 0.43 4.87 5.96
N LEU A 34 0.68 4.73 4.65
CA LEU A 34 0.68 5.87 3.73
C LEU A 34 -0.71 6.49 3.58
N TYR A 35 -1.77 5.66 3.65
CA TYR A 35 -3.16 6.12 3.54
C TYR A 35 -3.55 7.12 4.64
N MET A 36 -2.91 7.07 5.81
CA MET A 36 -3.12 8.08 6.85
C MET A 36 -2.83 9.52 6.35
N TRP A 37 -1.92 9.67 5.40
CA TRP A 37 -1.51 10.94 4.80
C TRP A 37 -2.25 11.26 3.48
N PHE A 38 -3.14 10.37 3.03
CA PHE A 38 -3.94 10.56 1.84
C PHE A 38 -4.79 11.84 1.87
N PRO A 39 -5.54 12.16 2.96
CA PRO A 39 -6.40 13.33 2.97
C PRO A 39 -5.62 14.63 2.80
N GLN A 40 -4.48 14.76 3.49
CA GLN A 40 -3.62 15.94 3.38
C GLN A 40 -3.04 16.06 1.97
N THR A 41 -2.52 14.97 1.40
CA THR A 41 -1.91 14.97 0.06
C THR A 41 -2.92 15.39 -1.00
N ILE A 42 -4.11 14.77 -1.01
CA ILE A 42 -5.15 15.12 -1.99
C ILE A 42 -5.67 16.53 -1.75
N ASN A 43 -5.84 16.96 -0.50
CA ASN A 43 -6.30 18.32 -0.22
C ASN A 43 -5.33 19.38 -0.76
N SER A 44 -4.03 19.17 -0.59
CA SER A 44 -2.99 20.04 -1.15
C SER A 44 -3.02 20.06 -2.69
N VAL A 45 -3.15 18.90 -3.33
CA VAL A 45 -3.29 18.81 -4.79
C VAL A 45 -4.54 19.52 -5.29
N MET A 46 -5.66 19.40 -4.57
CA MET A 46 -6.92 20.03 -4.97
C MET A 46 -6.93 21.54 -4.76
N ALA A 47 -6.35 22.02 -3.67
CA ALA A 47 -6.15 23.46 -3.45
C ALA A 47 -5.32 24.06 -4.59
N PHE A 48 -4.21 23.41 -4.96
CA PHE A 48 -3.38 23.84 -6.09
C PHE A 48 -4.16 23.89 -7.41
N ILE A 49 -4.94 22.86 -7.74
CA ILE A 49 -5.74 22.84 -8.99
C ILE A 49 -6.76 23.99 -9.03
N GLN A 50 -7.34 24.36 -7.89
CA GLN A 50 -8.33 25.45 -7.82
C GLN A 50 -7.69 26.83 -7.89
N GLU A 51 -6.57 27.03 -7.19
CA GLU A 51 -5.86 28.32 -7.13
C GLU A 51 -5.10 28.63 -8.42
N HIS A 52 -4.58 27.59 -9.09
CA HIS A 52 -3.74 27.69 -10.29
C HIS A 52 -4.33 26.91 -11.47
N PRO A 53 -5.46 27.38 -12.06
CA PRO A 53 -6.13 26.67 -13.14
C PRO A 53 -5.24 26.60 -14.40
N GLY A 54 -4.90 25.38 -14.83
CA GLY A 54 -4.09 25.13 -16.02
C GLY A 54 -2.58 25.03 -15.77
N GLU A 55 -2.13 25.22 -14.53
CA GLU A 55 -0.75 24.96 -14.16
C GLU A 55 -0.50 23.46 -13.90
N HIS A 56 0.73 23.04 -14.13
CA HIS A 56 1.15 21.66 -13.96
C HIS A 56 2.32 21.59 -13.01
N LYS A 57 2.15 20.80 -11.95
CA LYS A 57 3.13 20.61 -10.89
C LYS A 57 2.98 19.20 -10.33
N LYS A 58 4.10 18.57 -9.96
CA LYS A 58 4.07 17.19 -9.42
C LYS A 58 3.49 17.18 -8.02
N ILE A 59 2.92 16.04 -7.59
CA ILE A 59 2.32 15.89 -6.25
C ILE A 59 3.28 16.33 -5.15
N CYS A 60 4.53 15.83 -5.15
CA CYS A 60 5.48 16.14 -4.08
C CYS A 60 5.89 17.62 -4.06
N GLU A 61 6.03 18.25 -5.22
CA GLU A 61 6.31 19.67 -5.31
C GLU A 61 5.14 20.51 -4.76
N ILE A 62 3.89 20.09 -4.99
CA ILE A 62 2.70 20.74 -4.40
C ILE A 62 2.67 20.58 -2.88
N VAL A 63 3.04 19.39 -2.38
CA VAL A 63 3.08 19.11 -0.93
C VAL A 63 4.14 19.99 -0.24
N TYR A 64 5.29 20.22 -0.86
CA TYR A 64 6.34 21.09 -0.31
C TYR A 64 5.91 22.56 -0.20
N ASP A 65 5.30 23.12 -1.24
CA ASP A 65 4.79 24.51 -1.22
C ASP A 65 3.76 24.73 -0.11
N GLN A 66 2.86 23.77 0.06
CA GLN A 66 1.84 23.84 1.10
C GLN A 66 2.48 23.80 2.49
N GLN A 67 3.50 22.96 2.68
CA GLN A 67 4.27 22.92 3.94
C GLN A 67 4.90 24.26 4.27
N GLU A 68 5.56 24.93 3.32
CA GLU A 68 6.14 26.27 3.54
C GLU A 68 5.08 27.32 3.94
N THR A 69 3.88 27.19 3.40
CA THR A 69 2.75 28.07 3.73
C THR A 69 2.25 27.89 5.18
N PHE A 70 2.36 26.68 5.75
CA PHE A 70 2.00 26.41 7.16
C PHE A 70 3.01 26.98 8.16
N TYR A 71 4.28 27.10 7.77
CA TYR A 71 5.36 27.65 8.60
C TYR A 71 5.65 29.10 8.18
N LYS A 72 4.67 29.99 8.36
CA LYS A 72 4.95 31.43 8.26
C LYS A 72 6.03 31.82 9.28
N THR A 73 6.92 32.73 8.90
CA THR A 73 8.10 33.22 9.65
C THR A 73 7.79 33.75 11.07
N ASP A 74 6.52 33.90 11.42
CA ASP A 74 6.04 34.44 12.70
C ASP A 74 5.69 33.36 13.75
N GLY A 75 5.98 32.07 13.48
CA GLY A 75 5.79 30.98 14.45
C GLY A 75 4.33 30.63 14.77
N THR A 76 3.38 31.19 14.01
CA THR A 76 1.94 30.91 14.13
C THR A 76 1.52 29.81 13.15
N ILE A 77 0.97 28.71 13.68
CA ILE A 77 0.43 27.61 12.88
C ILE A 77 -0.97 28.01 12.41
N GLU A 78 -1.12 28.41 11.15
CA GLU A 78 -2.44 28.56 10.54
C GLU A 78 -3.05 27.18 10.30
N CYS A 79 -4.07 26.84 11.09
CA CYS A 79 -4.84 25.61 10.91
C CYS A 79 -5.59 25.69 9.57
N VAL A 80 -5.26 24.83 8.60
CA VAL A 80 -6.01 24.72 7.34
C VAL A 80 -7.44 24.29 7.65
N LYS A 81 -8.33 25.28 7.65
CA LYS A 81 -9.73 25.17 8.06
C LYS A 81 -10.66 24.69 6.95
N LYS A 82 -10.15 24.30 5.79
CA LYS A 82 -10.99 23.90 4.66
C LYS A 82 -10.47 22.61 4.02
N LEU A 83 -11.11 21.50 4.41
CA LEU A 83 -11.06 20.29 3.62
C LEU A 83 -11.93 20.55 2.39
N GLU A 84 -11.32 20.58 1.21
CA GLU A 84 -12.07 20.75 -0.02
C GLU A 84 -13.02 19.55 -0.22
N THR A 85 -14.25 19.82 -0.65
CA THR A 85 -15.27 18.77 -0.91
C THR A 85 -14.77 17.72 -1.90
N SER A 86 -13.84 18.11 -2.78
CA SER A 86 -13.15 17.22 -3.71
C SER A 86 -12.30 16.16 -3.01
N THR A 87 -11.73 16.42 -1.82
CA THR A 87 -10.97 15.42 -1.06
C THR A 87 -11.86 14.25 -0.64
N PHE A 88 -13.09 14.53 -0.19
CA PHE A 88 -14.09 13.50 0.11
C PHE A 88 -14.50 12.73 -1.15
N TYR A 89 -14.59 13.40 -2.29
CA TYR A 89 -14.91 12.76 -3.57
C TYR A 89 -13.85 11.73 -3.98
N TYR A 90 -12.55 12.05 -3.89
CA TYR A 90 -11.47 11.08 -4.19
C TYR A 90 -11.42 9.93 -3.18
N ALA A 91 -11.70 10.19 -1.89
CA ALA A 91 -11.81 9.12 -0.89
C ALA A 91 -12.96 8.15 -1.23
N LEU A 92 -14.14 8.67 -1.62
CA LEU A 92 -15.26 7.84 -2.04
C LEU A 92 -14.94 7.01 -3.29
N ILE A 93 -14.28 7.61 -4.29
CA ILE A 93 -13.82 6.87 -5.48
C ILE A 93 -12.89 5.73 -5.07
N MET A 94 -11.94 6.01 -4.18
CA MET A 94 -10.98 5.02 -3.69
C MET A 94 -11.68 3.82 -3.04
N GLU A 95 -12.65 4.06 -2.15
CA GLU A 95 -13.40 2.99 -1.49
C GLU A 95 -14.27 2.19 -2.46
N ILE A 96 -14.88 2.84 -3.47
CA ILE A 96 -15.66 2.16 -4.52
C ILE A 96 -14.73 1.27 -5.38
N LEU A 97 -13.57 1.78 -5.77
CA LEU A 97 -12.56 1.02 -6.52
C LEU A 97 -12.03 -0.15 -5.69
N TYR A 98 -11.82 0.05 -4.38
CA TYR A 98 -11.40 -1.00 -3.47
C TYR A 98 -12.47 -2.10 -3.34
N ALA A 99 -13.72 -1.73 -3.10
CA ALA A 99 -14.85 -2.66 -2.98
C ALA A 99 -15.12 -3.44 -4.28
N SER A 100 -15.07 -2.77 -5.43
CA SER A 100 -15.24 -3.42 -6.74
C SER A 100 -14.09 -4.38 -7.05
N SER A 101 -12.84 -3.96 -6.79
CA SER A 101 -11.66 -4.82 -6.95
C SER A 101 -11.70 -6.03 -6.04
N PHE A 102 -12.19 -5.87 -4.81
CA PHE A 102 -12.43 -6.98 -3.88
C PHE A 102 -13.40 -8.02 -4.47
N ALA A 103 -14.53 -7.57 -5.01
CA ALA A 103 -15.53 -8.45 -5.61
C ALA A 103 -14.97 -9.20 -6.84
N VAL A 104 -14.24 -8.49 -7.72
CA VAL A 104 -13.61 -9.06 -8.92
C VAL A 104 -12.58 -10.13 -8.54
N VAL A 105 -11.71 -9.83 -7.57
CA VAL A 105 -10.70 -10.78 -7.08
C VAL A 105 -11.38 -11.99 -6.46
N GLY A 106 -12.41 -11.80 -5.63
CA GLY A 106 -13.19 -12.89 -5.04
C GLY A 106 -13.80 -13.85 -6.08
N PHE A 107 -14.22 -13.33 -7.24
CA PHE A 107 -14.74 -14.14 -8.33
C PHE A 107 -13.64 -14.91 -9.08
N ILE A 108 -12.49 -14.26 -9.33
CA ILE A 108 -11.40 -14.81 -10.16
C ILE A 108 -10.47 -15.74 -9.37
N ILE A 109 -10.39 -15.62 -8.04
CA ILE A 109 -9.40 -16.31 -7.20
C ILE A 109 -9.47 -17.84 -7.26
N ASN A 110 -10.64 -18.40 -7.60
CA ASN A 110 -10.84 -19.84 -7.76
C ASN A 110 -10.64 -20.32 -9.21
N ARG A 111 -10.46 -19.41 -10.16
CA ARG A 111 -10.32 -19.70 -11.60
C ARG A 111 -8.89 -19.52 -12.11
N VAL A 112 -8.11 -18.62 -11.49
CA VAL A 112 -6.74 -18.27 -11.89
C VAL A 112 -5.78 -18.55 -10.73
N GLY A 113 -4.51 -18.83 -11.04
CA GLY A 113 -3.49 -19.08 -10.01
C GLY A 113 -3.33 -17.91 -9.05
N LYS A 114 -3.58 -18.13 -7.76
CA LYS A 114 -3.59 -17.08 -6.72
C LYS A 114 -2.29 -16.27 -6.66
N ILE A 115 -1.14 -16.92 -6.85
CA ILE A 115 0.17 -16.26 -6.85
C ILE A 115 0.36 -15.34 -8.06
N LEU A 116 -0.15 -15.73 -9.23
CA LEU A 116 -0.14 -14.89 -10.42
C LEU A 116 -1.05 -13.66 -10.23
N ILE A 117 -2.24 -13.86 -9.66
CA ILE A 117 -3.14 -12.75 -9.30
C ILE A 117 -2.43 -11.78 -8.35
N LEU A 118 -1.79 -12.28 -7.30
CA LEU A 118 -1.05 -11.46 -6.34
C LEU A 118 0.06 -10.65 -7.02
N PHE A 119 0.84 -11.29 -7.90
CA PHE A 119 1.91 -10.63 -8.65
C PHE A 119 1.37 -9.50 -9.53
N ILE A 120 0.32 -9.75 -10.31
CA ILE A 120 -0.27 -8.75 -11.22
C ILE A 120 -0.85 -7.57 -10.44
N ILE A 121 -1.59 -7.81 -9.36
CA ILE A 121 -2.19 -6.77 -8.52
C ILE A 121 -1.09 -5.86 -7.95
N ILE A 122 -0.08 -6.45 -7.30
CA ILE A 122 1.00 -5.66 -6.71
C ILE A 122 1.74 -4.87 -7.80
N LEU A 123 2.10 -5.51 -8.91
CA LEU A 123 2.82 -4.85 -10.00
C LEU A 123 2.05 -3.66 -10.58
N PHE A 124 0.76 -3.87 -10.91
CA PHE A 124 -0.08 -2.86 -11.54
C PHE A 124 -0.31 -1.66 -10.62
N PHE A 125 -0.85 -1.87 -9.42
CA PHE A 125 -1.17 -0.75 -8.53
C PHE A 125 0.09 -0.02 -8.03
N THR A 126 1.18 -0.75 -7.78
CA THR A 126 2.46 -0.12 -7.43
C THR A 126 3.02 0.72 -8.58
N SER A 127 2.87 0.27 -9.83
CA SER A 127 3.27 1.07 -10.99
C SER A 127 2.46 2.36 -11.12
N CYS A 128 1.16 2.33 -10.78
CA CYS A 128 0.33 3.53 -10.70
C CYS A 128 0.85 4.51 -9.65
N GLY A 129 1.20 4.04 -8.45
CA GLY A 129 1.77 4.88 -7.39
C GLY A 129 3.14 5.45 -7.72
N LEU A 130 3.98 4.69 -8.44
CA LEU A 130 5.25 5.23 -8.91
C LEU A 130 5.03 6.29 -10.00
N ALA A 131 4.11 6.03 -10.94
CA ALA A 131 3.75 6.96 -12.00
C ALA A 131 3.15 8.27 -11.44
N SER A 132 2.36 8.23 -10.36
CA SER A 132 1.81 9.45 -9.76
C SER A 132 2.85 10.43 -9.27
N VAL A 133 4.07 9.97 -8.93
CA VAL A 133 5.18 10.85 -8.51
C VAL A 133 5.79 11.60 -9.71
N PHE A 134 5.83 10.96 -10.88
CA PHE A 134 6.50 11.51 -12.07
C PHE A 134 5.58 12.33 -12.98
N ILE A 135 4.26 12.10 -12.91
CA ILE A 135 3.31 12.83 -13.75
C ILE A 135 3.15 14.26 -13.25
N VAL A 136 3.33 15.20 -14.17
CA VAL A 136 3.27 16.65 -13.92
C VAL A 136 1.84 17.17 -13.93
N ASN A 137 0.89 16.45 -14.56
CA ASN A 137 -0.52 16.82 -14.51
C ASN A 137 -1.14 16.40 -13.16
N PRO A 138 -1.53 17.35 -12.29
CA PRO A 138 -1.96 17.04 -10.92
C PRO A 138 -3.26 16.23 -10.87
N VAL A 139 -4.15 16.39 -11.86
CA VAL A 139 -5.41 15.62 -11.94
C VAL A 139 -5.12 14.15 -12.23
N ILE A 140 -4.30 13.87 -13.25
CA ILE A 140 -3.92 12.50 -13.62
C ILE A 140 -3.13 11.85 -12.47
N ALA A 141 -2.21 12.60 -11.87
CA ALA A 141 -1.42 12.13 -10.74
C ALA A 141 -2.32 11.77 -9.54
N ALA A 142 -3.35 12.57 -9.23
CA ALA A 142 -4.30 12.28 -8.16
C ALA A 142 -5.08 10.97 -8.39
N TYR A 143 -5.56 10.71 -9.61
CA TYR A 143 -6.23 9.45 -9.93
C TYR A 143 -5.31 8.23 -9.82
N LEU A 144 -4.06 8.36 -10.28
CA LEU A 144 -3.07 7.29 -10.13
C LEU A 144 -2.70 7.04 -8.67
N TYR A 145 -2.63 8.10 -7.87
CA TYR A 145 -2.42 7.99 -6.42
C TYR A 145 -3.60 7.29 -5.72
N VAL A 146 -4.84 7.58 -6.13
CA VAL A 146 -6.01 6.84 -5.66
C VAL A 146 -5.94 5.36 -6.05
N LEU A 147 -5.57 5.06 -7.30
CA LEU A 147 -5.41 3.70 -7.78
C LEU A 147 -4.34 2.94 -7.00
N PHE A 148 -3.25 3.59 -6.60
CA PHE A 148 -2.19 2.96 -5.81
C PHE A 148 -2.71 2.29 -4.53
N PHE A 149 -3.62 2.93 -3.78
CA PHE A 149 -4.11 2.36 -2.53
C PHE A 149 -4.98 1.11 -2.69
N VAL A 150 -5.49 0.84 -3.90
CA VAL A 150 -6.19 -0.40 -4.22
C VAL A 150 -5.27 -1.63 -4.10
N VAL A 151 -3.95 -1.42 -4.00
CA VAL A 151 -2.98 -2.47 -3.65
C VAL A 151 -3.34 -3.22 -2.37
N GLY A 152 -4.13 -2.64 -1.45
CA GLY A 152 -4.62 -3.33 -0.25
C GLY A 152 -5.38 -4.63 -0.53
N VAL A 153 -5.98 -4.77 -1.71
CA VAL A 153 -6.66 -6.02 -2.15
C VAL A 153 -5.69 -7.21 -2.20
N SER A 154 -4.39 -6.96 -2.38
CA SER A 154 -3.33 -7.99 -2.33
C SER A 154 -3.31 -8.77 -1.00
N THR A 155 -3.71 -8.15 0.11
CA THR A 155 -3.73 -8.79 1.44
C THR A 155 -4.73 -9.94 1.51
N ILE A 156 -5.86 -9.84 0.81
CA ILE A 156 -6.88 -10.89 0.75
C ILE A 156 -6.39 -12.08 -0.05
N VAL A 157 -5.75 -11.80 -1.19
CA VAL A 157 -5.12 -12.85 -2.02
C VAL A 157 -4.01 -13.54 -1.24
N LEU A 158 -3.20 -12.79 -0.49
CA LEU A 158 -2.14 -13.34 0.35
C LEU A 158 -2.70 -14.22 1.48
N ASN A 159 -3.80 -13.83 2.11
CA ASN A 159 -4.48 -14.66 3.10
C ASN A 159 -5.00 -15.96 2.50
N ALA A 160 -5.59 -15.90 1.29
CA ALA A 160 -6.04 -17.09 0.58
C ALA A 160 -4.87 -18.02 0.21
N ILE A 161 -3.72 -17.47 -0.19
CA ILE A 161 -2.48 -18.24 -0.43
C ILE A 161 -1.97 -18.87 0.86
N THR A 162 -2.01 -18.13 1.98
CA THR A 162 -1.57 -18.64 3.30
C THR A 162 -2.42 -19.84 3.73
N ILE A 163 -3.72 -19.82 3.49
CA ILE A 163 -4.61 -20.95 3.80
C ILE A 163 -4.24 -22.21 2.98
N ASP A 164 -3.88 -22.05 1.71
CA ASP A 164 -3.50 -23.18 0.85
C ASP A 164 -2.13 -23.77 1.22
N LEU A 165 -1.18 -22.92 1.63
CA LEU A 165 0.20 -23.31 1.90
C LEU A 165 0.40 -24.04 3.22
N TYR A 166 -0.42 -23.72 4.22
CA TYR A 166 -0.27 -24.29 5.56
C TYR A 166 -1.28 -25.41 5.83
N PRO A 167 -0.87 -26.45 6.57
CA PRO A 167 -1.79 -27.50 7.01
C PRO A 167 -2.83 -26.90 7.98
N THR A 168 -4.03 -27.49 8.02
CA THR A 168 -5.22 -26.95 8.71
C THR A 168 -4.96 -26.48 10.15
N HIS A 169 -4.12 -27.19 10.91
CA HIS A 169 -3.79 -26.86 12.29
C HIS A 169 -2.87 -25.63 12.46
N LEU A 170 -2.18 -25.18 11.41
CA LEU A 170 -1.27 -24.02 11.44
C LEU A 170 -1.82 -22.78 10.72
N ARG A 171 -2.87 -22.92 9.90
CA ARG A 171 -3.43 -21.82 9.09
C ARG A 171 -3.77 -20.58 9.90
N ALA A 172 -4.49 -20.74 11.01
CA ALA A 172 -4.90 -19.63 11.86
C ALA A 172 -3.69 -18.90 12.47
N MET A 173 -2.69 -19.65 12.94
CA MET A 173 -1.48 -19.07 13.53
C MET A 173 -0.64 -18.31 12.49
N ALA A 174 -0.50 -18.87 11.28
CA ALA A 174 0.22 -18.24 10.18
C ALA A 174 -0.42 -16.90 9.79
N SER A 175 -1.74 -16.86 9.63
CA SER A 175 -2.48 -15.63 9.30
C SER A 175 -2.43 -14.60 10.43
N CYS A 176 -2.48 -15.02 11.69
CA CYS A 176 -2.35 -14.09 12.82
C CYS A 176 -0.95 -13.46 12.89
N ILE A 177 0.11 -14.24 12.69
CA ILE A 177 1.49 -13.74 12.69
C ILE A 177 1.73 -12.80 11.52
N SER A 178 1.29 -13.16 10.32
CA SER A 178 1.42 -12.28 9.15
C SER A 178 0.69 -10.96 9.39
N LEU A 179 -0.53 -11.00 9.92
CA LEU A 179 -1.31 -9.81 10.23
C LEU A 179 -0.66 -8.95 11.32
N LEU A 180 -0.11 -9.56 12.38
CA LEU A 180 0.61 -8.84 13.43
C LEU A 180 1.80 -8.06 12.85
N VAL A 181 2.62 -8.72 12.02
CA VAL A 181 3.74 -8.07 11.32
C VAL A 181 3.24 -6.96 10.40
N GLY A 182 2.14 -7.19 9.69
CA GLY A 182 1.46 -6.16 8.89
C GLY A 182 1.03 -4.95 9.70
N ARG A 183 0.49 -5.14 10.91
CA ARG A 183 0.09 -4.04 11.81
C ARG A 183 1.30 -3.24 12.29
N VAL A 184 2.40 -3.90 12.62
CA VAL A 184 3.67 -3.22 12.90
C VAL A 184 4.11 -2.39 11.70
N GLY A 185 3.99 -2.92 10.49
CA GLY A 185 4.23 -2.19 9.24
C GLY A 185 3.33 -0.97 9.06
N SER A 186 2.03 -1.08 9.35
CA SER A 186 1.12 0.07 9.30
C SER A 186 1.52 1.18 10.26
N ILE A 187 1.92 0.85 11.49
CA ILE A 187 2.33 1.83 12.50
C ILE A 187 3.66 2.47 12.07
N ALA A 188 4.64 1.66 11.69
CA ALA A 188 5.93 2.17 11.21
C ALA A 188 5.75 3.04 9.97
N GLY A 189 4.96 2.58 9.00
CA GLY A 189 4.66 3.28 7.76
C GLY A 189 3.99 4.62 7.99
N ALA A 190 3.00 4.71 8.88
CA ALA A 190 2.34 5.98 9.20
C ALA A 190 3.31 7.02 9.79
N ASN A 191 4.21 6.59 10.69
CA ASN A 191 5.18 7.47 11.32
C ASN A 191 6.31 7.88 10.36
N VAL A 192 6.86 6.92 9.61
CA VAL A 192 7.89 7.19 8.60
C VAL A 192 7.34 8.08 7.49
N ALA A 193 6.13 7.79 6.98
CA ALA A 193 5.47 8.64 6.01
C ALA A 193 5.29 10.05 6.54
N GLY A 194 4.91 10.23 7.80
CA GLY A 194 4.77 11.55 8.41
C GLY A 194 6.06 12.33 8.52
N ALA A 195 7.15 11.66 8.88
CA ALA A 195 8.47 12.29 8.94
C ALA A 195 8.98 12.68 7.54
N LEU A 196 8.65 11.89 6.51
CA LEU A 196 9.14 12.14 5.15
C LEU A 196 8.23 13.04 4.32
N MET A 197 6.92 13.08 4.55
CA MET A 197 5.97 13.73 3.62
C MET A 197 6.27 15.22 3.41
N GLY A 198 6.73 15.92 4.45
CA GLY A 198 6.99 17.36 4.39
C GLY A 198 8.28 17.78 3.69
N HIS A 199 9.30 16.92 3.60
CA HIS A 199 10.63 17.30 3.06
C HIS A 199 11.19 16.31 2.04
N HIS A 200 10.70 15.08 2.05
CA HIS A 200 11.18 13.94 1.27
C HIS A 200 10.01 13.06 0.79
N CYS A 201 8.95 13.70 0.28
CA CYS A 201 7.77 13.05 -0.28
C CYS A 201 8.15 12.00 -1.33
N GLU A 202 9.05 12.29 -2.28
CA GLU A 202 9.42 11.31 -3.32
C GLU A 202 10.04 10.05 -2.71
N TRP A 203 10.90 10.21 -1.69
CA TRP A 203 11.50 9.08 -0.99
C TRP A 203 10.48 8.22 -0.29
N ASN A 204 9.43 8.80 0.28
CA ASN A 204 8.34 8.05 0.90
C ASN A 204 7.66 7.12 -0.12
N PHE A 205 7.36 7.63 -1.31
CA PHE A 205 6.82 6.83 -2.41
C PHE A 205 7.81 5.79 -2.92
N TYR A 206 9.10 6.14 -3.09
CA TYR A 206 10.12 5.21 -3.58
C TYR A 206 10.36 4.05 -2.62
N ILE A 207 10.39 4.30 -1.30
CA ILE A 207 10.54 3.26 -0.29
C ILE A 207 9.33 2.32 -0.33
N CYS A 208 8.11 2.86 -0.34
CA CYS A 208 6.89 2.07 -0.40
C CYS A 208 6.80 1.24 -1.69
N CYS A 209 7.00 1.88 -2.85
CA CYS A 209 6.91 1.21 -4.15
C CYS A 209 8.04 0.20 -4.35
N GLY A 210 9.26 0.54 -3.95
CA GLY A 210 10.41 -0.37 -4.00
C GLY A 210 10.17 -1.64 -3.16
N GLY A 211 9.67 -1.47 -1.93
CA GLY A 211 9.29 -2.58 -1.07
C GLY A 211 8.22 -3.48 -1.69
N LEU A 212 7.17 -2.88 -2.27
CA LEU A 212 6.10 -3.62 -2.95
C LEU A 212 6.59 -4.34 -4.21
N PHE A 213 7.45 -3.74 -5.02
CA PHE A 213 8.03 -4.43 -6.18
C PHE A 213 8.87 -5.64 -5.76
N ILE A 214 9.70 -5.50 -4.73
CA ILE A 214 10.45 -6.64 -4.16
C ILE A 214 9.47 -7.73 -3.72
N CYS A 215 8.38 -7.37 -3.04
CA CYS A 215 7.32 -8.30 -2.63
C CYS A 215 6.65 -9.02 -3.82
N ALA A 216 6.45 -8.35 -4.95
CA ALA A 216 5.92 -8.99 -6.17
C ALA A 216 6.86 -10.11 -6.66
N PHE A 217 8.17 -9.84 -6.73
CA PHE A 217 9.14 -10.86 -7.13
C PHE A 217 9.29 -11.98 -6.09
N LEU A 218 9.22 -11.66 -4.79
CA LEU A 218 9.19 -12.67 -3.73
C LEU A 218 7.96 -13.58 -3.83
N ALA A 219 6.81 -13.06 -4.26
CA ALA A 219 5.62 -13.87 -4.51
C ALA A 219 5.87 -14.89 -5.64
N LEU A 220 6.61 -14.56 -6.69
CA LEU A 220 6.98 -15.52 -7.73
C LEU A 220 7.90 -16.65 -7.23
N LEU A 221 8.80 -16.34 -6.28
CA LEU A 221 9.63 -17.37 -5.63
C LEU A 221 8.79 -18.37 -4.84
N LEU A 222 7.66 -17.92 -4.27
CA LEU A 222 6.68 -18.78 -3.61
C LEU A 222 6.06 -19.78 -4.60
N ALA A 223 5.70 -19.33 -5.81
CA ALA A 223 5.17 -20.20 -6.85
C ALA A 223 6.16 -21.32 -7.23
N ARG A 224 7.45 -20.97 -7.39
CA ARG A 224 8.48 -21.95 -7.74
C ARG A 224 8.65 -23.03 -6.67
N LYS A 225 8.57 -22.65 -5.39
CA LYS A 225 8.72 -23.61 -4.28
C LYS A 225 7.55 -24.57 -4.16
N ASN A 226 6.33 -24.12 -4.44
CA ASN A 226 5.17 -25.02 -4.44
C ASN A 226 5.29 -26.10 -5.52
N VAL A 227 5.84 -25.77 -6.69
CA VAL A 227 6.01 -26.72 -7.81
C VAL A 227 7.10 -27.77 -7.55
N HIS A 228 8.03 -27.55 -6.62
CA HIS A 228 9.11 -28.50 -6.28
C HIS A 228 8.97 -29.12 -4.87
N GLY A 229 7.97 -28.71 -4.10
CA GLY A 229 7.70 -29.24 -2.74
C GLY A 229 6.80 -30.49 -2.72
N GLU A 230 6.29 -30.92 -3.87
CA GLU A 230 5.47 -32.13 -4.05
C GLU A 230 6.27 -33.34 -4.57
N SER A 231 7.61 -33.28 -4.63
CA SER A 231 8.47 -34.42 -4.94
C SER A 231 9.19 -34.96 -3.70
#